data_AF-A0A8H7L2S3-F1
#
_entry.id   AF-A0A8H7L2S3-F1
#
_cell.length_a   1.000
_cell.length_b   1.000
_cell.length_c   1.000
_cell.angle_alpha   90.00
_cell.angle_beta   90.00
_cell.angle_gamma   90.00
#
_symmetry.space_group_name_H-M   'P 1'
#
loop_
_entity.id
_entity.type
_entity.pdbx_description
1 polymer ?
#
loop_
_entity_poly.entity_id
_entity_poly.type
_entity_poly.pdbx_seq_one_letter_code
_entity_poly.pdbx_strand_id
1 'polypeptide(L)'
;MVNYASLAFLDIALRALQPLFYTSKIQYGGLGFTPAIVGMCLGAFSILSGLYQAFVFPPVYARLGTKRVFVASVLTFVPMFALFPLMNLAARRGGVGAVTWVELALQMVLYVIMDMGFSCALIYVRSAAPNRRSLGATNGLAQTSVSVVRSIGPIASTSLYAVSLEKNIAGGWFVYIVLVIVSGLALFATVYLPKTLWEQAEEEAE
;
A
#
# COMPACT_ATOMS: atom_id res chain seq x y z
N MET A 1 3.98 4.66 15.63
CA MET A 1 5.07 3.93 14.93
C MET A 1 4.58 2.66 14.25
N VAL A 2 3.96 1.70 14.97
CA VAL A 2 3.45 0.44 14.38
C VAL A 2 2.62 0.66 13.12
N ASN A 3 1.58 1.50 13.16
CA ASN A 3 0.74 1.80 12.00
C ASN A 3 1.52 2.31 10.77
N TYR A 4 2.53 3.17 10.97
CA TYR A 4 3.35 3.69 9.89
C TYR A 4 4.29 2.60 9.31
N ALA A 5 4.89 1.80 10.18
CA ALA A 5 5.71 0.66 9.79
C ALA A 5 4.88 -0.40 9.02
N SER A 6 3.66 -0.72 9.47
CA SER A 6 2.75 -1.64 8.79
C SER A 6 2.35 -1.13 7.41
N LEU A 7 1.98 0.17 7.30
CA LEU A 7 1.70 0.81 6.01
C LEU A 7 2.90 0.68 5.06
N ALA A 8 4.11 0.99 5.55
CA ALA A 8 5.32 0.90 4.76
C ALA A 8 5.69 -0.54 4.35
N PHE A 9 5.42 -1.54 5.21
CA PHE A 9 5.63 -2.94 4.90
C PHE A 9 4.73 -3.41 3.75
N LEU A 10 3.44 -3.09 3.83
CA LEU A 10 2.48 -3.48 2.80
C LEU A 10 2.77 -2.78 1.47
N ASP A 11 3.10 -1.48 1.50
CA ASP A 11 3.51 -0.71 0.33
C ASP A 11 4.76 -1.31 -0.33
N ILE A 12 5.83 -1.56 0.44
CA ILE A 12 7.07 -2.08 -0.14
C ILE A 12 6.92 -3.51 -0.67
N ALA A 13 6.12 -4.35 0.00
CA ALA A 13 5.78 -5.69 -0.49
C ALA A 13 5.03 -5.60 -1.81
N LEU A 14 4.04 -4.70 -1.91
CA LEU A 14 3.30 -4.47 -3.15
C LEU A 14 4.22 -4.01 -4.28
N ARG A 15 5.09 -3.01 -4.04
CA ARG A 15 6.06 -2.51 -5.04
C ARG A 15 7.02 -3.59 -5.52
N ALA A 16 7.43 -4.51 -4.64
CA ALA A 16 8.32 -5.61 -4.99
C ALA A 16 7.60 -6.70 -5.82
N LEU A 17 6.35 -7.01 -5.49
CA LEU A 17 5.58 -8.06 -6.15
C LEU A 17 4.98 -7.64 -7.49
N GLN A 18 4.58 -6.38 -7.63
CA GLN A 18 3.89 -5.87 -8.80
C GLN A 18 4.65 -6.10 -10.13
N PRO A 19 5.94 -5.74 -10.29
CA PRO A 19 6.68 -6.00 -11.52
C PRO A 19 6.93 -7.50 -11.75
N LEU A 20 7.16 -8.27 -10.67
CA LEU A 20 7.33 -9.73 -10.77
C LEU A 20 6.06 -10.38 -11.33
N PHE A 21 4.90 -10.01 -10.82
CA PHE A 21 3.61 -10.52 -11.28
C PHE A 21 3.31 -10.09 -12.71
N TYR A 22 3.50 -8.80 -13.06
CA TYR A 22 3.19 -8.33 -14.42
C TYR A 22 4.06 -9.03 -15.47
N THR A 23 5.33 -9.26 -15.19
CA THR A 23 6.25 -9.89 -16.15
C THR A 23 6.21 -11.43 -16.15
N SER A 24 5.78 -12.06 -15.06
CA SER A 24 5.65 -13.52 -14.97
C SER A 24 4.65 -14.04 -16.00
N LYS A 25 4.94 -15.20 -16.61
CA LYS A 25 4.03 -15.80 -17.61
C LYS A 25 2.67 -16.14 -16.98
N ILE A 26 1.61 -16.05 -17.78
CA ILE A 26 0.22 -16.33 -17.34
C ILE A 26 0.09 -17.72 -16.69
N GLN A 27 0.71 -18.74 -17.29
CA GLN A 27 0.71 -20.11 -16.77
C GLN A 27 1.35 -20.25 -15.37
N TYR A 28 2.25 -19.34 -15.00
CA TYR A 28 2.94 -19.30 -13.71
C TYR A 28 2.34 -18.26 -12.76
N GLY A 29 1.14 -17.75 -13.04
CA GLY A 29 0.45 -16.86 -12.11
C GLY A 29 0.61 -15.37 -12.37
N GLY A 30 1.24 -14.94 -13.49
CA GLY A 30 1.39 -13.52 -13.84
C GLY A 30 0.55 -13.04 -15.03
N LEU A 31 0.97 -11.95 -15.69
CA LEU A 31 0.30 -11.38 -16.87
C LEU A 31 1.10 -11.49 -18.18
N GLY A 32 2.39 -11.77 -18.11
CA GLY A 32 3.27 -11.88 -19.29
C GLY A 32 3.50 -10.55 -20.02
N PHE A 33 3.38 -9.41 -19.33
CA PHE A 33 3.67 -8.10 -19.90
C PHE A 33 5.15 -7.94 -20.23
N THR A 34 5.42 -7.21 -21.30
CA THR A 34 6.77 -6.77 -21.62
C THR A 34 7.23 -5.69 -20.62
N PRO A 35 8.54 -5.57 -20.34
CA PRO A 35 9.06 -4.51 -19.47
C PRO A 35 8.64 -3.09 -19.90
N ALA A 36 8.48 -2.85 -21.22
CA ALA A 36 8.01 -1.58 -21.75
C ALA A 36 6.57 -1.25 -21.31
N ILE A 37 5.65 -2.23 -21.34
CA ILE A 37 4.27 -2.04 -20.87
C ILE A 37 4.25 -1.76 -19.36
N VAL A 38 5.05 -2.50 -18.59
CA VAL A 38 5.18 -2.27 -17.14
C VAL A 38 5.68 -0.86 -16.85
N GLY A 39 6.72 -0.41 -17.57
CA GLY A 39 7.25 0.95 -17.45
C GLY A 39 6.23 2.03 -17.79
N MET A 40 5.46 1.86 -18.86
CA MET A 40 4.38 2.80 -19.22
C MET A 40 3.30 2.87 -18.14
N CYS A 41 2.86 1.72 -17.60
CA CYS A 41 1.85 1.67 -16.54
C CYS A 41 2.33 2.37 -15.27
N LEU A 42 3.56 2.08 -14.82
CA LEU A 42 4.14 2.68 -13.61
C LEU A 42 4.41 4.19 -13.79
N GLY A 43 4.83 4.60 -14.98
CA GLY A 43 5.03 6.01 -15.31
C GLY A 43 3.72 6.79 -15.30
N ALA A 44 2.69 6.29 -15.99
CA ALA A 44 1.36 6.89 -15.99
C ALA A 44 0.76 6.96 -14.58
N PHE A 45 0.89 5.88 -13.82
CA PHE A 45 0.48 5.84 -12.42
C PHE A 45 1.17 6.92 -11.57
N SER A 46 2.49 7.09 -11.72
CA SER A 46 3.25 8.05 -10.91
C SER A 46 2.81 9.50 -11.16
N ILE A 47 2.54 9.85 -12.43
CA ILE A 47 2.01 11.18 -12.79
C ILE A 47 0.63 11.39 -12.16
N LEU A 48 -0.27 10.41 -12.30
CA LEU A 48 -1.63 10.49 -11.75
C LEU A 48 -1.63 10.56 -10.23
N SER A 49 -0.79 9.78 -9.55
CA SER A 49 -0.65 9.82 -8.09
C SER A 49 -0.18 11.19 -7.62
N GLY A 50 0.83 11.77 -8.28
CA GLY A 50 1.32 13.12 -7.97
C GLY A 50 0.24 14.20 -8.10
N LEU A 51 -0.51 14.19 -9.20
CA LEU A 51 -1.62 15.13 -9.41
C LEU A 51 -2.72 14.94 -8.36
N TYR A 52 -3.09 13.69 -8.07
CA TYR A 52 -4.11 13.39 -7.07
C TYR A 52 -3.68 13.84 -5.66
N GLN A 53 -2.43 13.61 -5.27
CA GLN A 53 -1.89 14.08 -4.00
C GLN A 53 -1.83 15.61 -3.92
N ALA A 54 -1.56 16.30 -5.02
CA ALA A 54 -1.54 17.77 -5.04
C ALA A 54 -2.95 18.38 -4.92
N PHE A 55 -3.92 17.86 -5.67
CA PHE A 55 -5.23 18.51 -5.83
C PHE A 55 -6.36 17.87 -5.01
N VAL A 56 -6.30 16.57 -4.75
CA VAL A 56 -7.39 15.81 -4.12
C VAL A 56 -7.11 15.51 -2.64
N PHE A 57 -5.85 15.32 -2.25
CA PHE A 57 -5.54 15.07 -0.84
C PHE A 57 -6.00 16.20 0.10
N PRO A 58 -5.72 17.50 -0.17
CA PRO A 58 -6.15 18.58 0.73
C PRO A 58 -7.67 18.63 1.00
N PRO A 59 -8.57 18.62 0.00
CA PRO A 59 -10.01 18.65 0.26
C PRO A 59 -10.54 17.38 0.92
N VAL A 60 -9.98 16.20 0.60
CA VAL A 60 -10.40 14.95 1.24
C VAL A 60 -9.96 14.93 2.71
N TYR A 61 -8.72 15.36 2.99
CA TYR A 61 -8.20 15.51 4.35
C TYR A 61 -9.07 16.47 5.17
N ALA A 62 -9.42 17.64 4.63
CA ALA A 62 -10.25 18.63 5.32
C ALA A 62 -11.65 18.10 5.68
N ARG A 63 -12.23 17.21 4.86
CA ARG A 63 -13.58 16.65 5.09
C ARG A 63 -13.60 15.43 5.99
N LEU A 64 -12.62 14.53 5.86
CA LEU A 64 -12.62 13.23 6.52
C LEU A 64 -11.73 13.18 7.77
N GLY A 65 -10.73 14.06 7.85
CA GLY A 65 -9.73 14.09 8.91
C GLY A 65 -8.72 12.95 8.82
N THR A 66 -7.67 13.04 9.64
CA THR A 66 -6.48 12.17 9.60
C THR A 66 -6.83 10.69 9.78
N LYS A 67 -7.67 10.35 10.77
CA LYS A 67 -7.97 8.95 11.10
C LYS A 67 -8.71 8.24 9.97
N ARG A 68 -9.77 8.85 9.43
CA ARG A 68 -10.60 8.21 8.40
C ARG A 68 -9.84 8.03 7.10
N VAL A 69 -9.05 9.04 6.70
CA VAL A 69 -8.18 8.94 5.52
C VAL A 69 -7.16 7.82 5.72
N PHE A 70 -6.48 7.77 6.87
CA PHE A 70 -5.50 6.72 7.16
C PHE A 70 -6.12 5.31 7.12
N VAL A 71 -7.28 5.11 7.76
CA VAL A 71 -7.98 3.82 7.74
C VAL A 71 -8.39 3.44 6.32
N ALA A 72 -8.92 4.39 5.54
CA ALA A 72 -9.27 4.14 4.14
C ALA A 72 -8.05 3.73 3.31
N SER A 73 -6.90 4.38 3.50
CA SER A 73 -5.65 4.04 2.83
C SER A 73 -5.11 2.66 3.21
N VAL A 74 -5.26 2.21 4.46
CA VAL A 74 -4.85 0.85 4.85
C VAL A 74 -5.86 -0.18 4.30
N LEU A 75 -7.14 0.17 4.19
CA LEU A 75 -8.19 -0.71 3.70
C LEU A 75 -7.99 -1.09 2.23
N THR A 76 -7.42 -0.21 1.40
CA THR A 76 -7.19 -0.49 -0.02
C THR A 76 -6.22 -1.64 -0.26
N PHE A 77 -5.33 -1.98 0.68
CA PHE A 77 -4.42 -3.12 0.51
C PHE A 77 -5.16 -4.45 0.32
N VAL A 78 -6.30 -4.64 0.99
CA VAL A 78 -7.09 -5.88 0.88
C VAL A 78 -7.53 -6.14 -0.58
N PRO A 79 -8.29 -5.24 -1.24
CA PRO A 79 -8.62 -5.43 -2.65
C PRO A 79 -7.39 -5.39 -3.56
N MET A 80 -6.35 -4.60 -3.25
CA MET A 80 -5.14 -4.56 -4.09
C MET A 80 -4.41 -5.90 -4.15
N PHE A 81 -4.29 -6.61 -3.02
CA PHE A 81 -3.70 -7.94 -3.00
C PHE A 81 -4.64 -9.00 -3.59
N ALA A 82 -5.95 -8.88 -3.40
CA ALA A 82 -6.94 -9.78 -4.00
C ALA A 82 -7.05 -9.63 -5.53
N LEU A 83 -6.74 -8.45 -6.08
CA LEU A 83 -6.78 -8.23 -7.53
C LEU A 83 -5.69 -9.00 -8.29
N PHE A 84 -4.57 -9.38 -7.66
CA PHE A 84 -3.54 -10.19 -8.33
C PHE A 84 -4.06 -11.55 -8.83
N PRO A 85 -4.62 -12.43 -7.98
CA PRO A 85 -5.17 -13.70 -8.45
C PRO A 85 -6.36 -13.50 -9.41
N LEU A 86 -7.18 -12.46 -9.22
CA LEU A 86 -8.29 -12.15 -10.14
C LEU A 86 -7.79 -11.79 -11.54
N MET A 87 -6.79 -10.91 -11.64
CA MET A 87 -6.13 -10.56 -12.90
C MET A 87 -5.54 -11.78 -13.60
N ASN A 88 -4.85 -12.66 -12.85
CA ASN A 88 -4.30 -13.88 -13.45
C ASN A 88 -5.42 -14.83 -13.91
N LEU A 89 -6.51 -14.97 -13.16
CA LEU A 89 -7.64 -15.80 -13.54
C LEU A 89 -8.34 -15.29 -14.81
N ALA A 90 -8.55 -13.97 -14.93
CA ALA A 90 -9.05 -13.34 -16.13
C ALA A 90 -8.12 -13.61 -17.33
N ALA A 91 -6.82 -13.41 -17.13
CA ALA A 91 -5.81 -13.64 -18.16
C ALA A 91 -5.71 -15.11 -18.59
N ARG A 92 -5.93 -16.08 -17.68
CA ARG A 92 -5.94 -17.52 -18.00
C ARG A 92 -7.13 -17.93 -18.87
N ARG A 93 -8.28 -17.27 -18.72
CA ARG A 93 -9.52 -17.65 -19.43
C ARG A 93 -9.56 -17.18 -20.88
N GLY A 94 -8.99 -16.01 -21.17
CA GLY A 94 -9.11 -15.39 -22.49
C GLY A 94 -7.92 -14.55 -22.92
N GLY A 95 -6.77 -14.68 -22.24
CA GLY A 95 -5.63 -13.80 -22.43
C GLY A 95 -5.83 -12.43 -21.76
N VAL A 96 -4.85 -11.54 -21.95
CA VAL A 96 -4.92 -10.16 -21.45
C VAL A 96 -5.92 -9.38 -22.29
N GLY A 97 -7.15 -9.25 -21.77
CA GLY A 97 -8.24 -8.52 -22.41
C GLY A 97 -8.72 -7.31 -21.60
N ALA A 98 -9.87 -6.76 -21.97
CA ALA A 98 -10.45 -5.58 -21.33
C ALA A 98 -10.63 -5.73 -19.81
N VAL A 99 -11.02 -6.92 -19.34
CA VAL A 99 -11.20 -7.20 -17.90
C VAL A 99 -9.89 -7.01 -17.13
N THR A 100 -8.79 -7.58 -17.61
CA THR A 100 -7.46 -7.44 -16.98
C THR A 100 -7.00 -5.99 -16.93
N TRP A 101 -7.27 -5.21 -17.99
CA TRP A 101 -6.96 -3.78 -18.01
C TRP A 101 -7.81 -2.97 -17.02
N VAL A 102 -9.09 -3.31 -16.85
CA VAL A 102 -9.96 -2.69 -15.85
C VAL A 102 -9.49 -3.02 -14.44
N GLU A 103 -9.14 -4.28 -14.17
CA GLU A 103 -8.60 -4.70 -12.87
C GLU A 103 -7.27 -4.00 -12.58
N LEU A 104 -6.39 -3.87 -13.57
CA LEU A 104 -5.14 -3.13 -13.48
C LEU A 104 -5.40 -1.66 -13.14
N ALA A 105 -6.29 -1.00 -13.88
CA ALA A 105 -6.65 0.40 -13.64
C ALA A 105 -7.25 0.59 -12.24
N LEU A 106 -8.11 -0.32 -11.80
CA LEU A 106 -8.66 -0.33 -10.45
C LEU A 106 -7.55 -0.46 -9.39
N GLN A 107 -6.60 -1.37 -9.59
CA GLN A 107 -5.45 -1.52 -8.69
C GLN A 107 -4.63 -0.23 -8.62
N MET A 108 -4.42 0.47 -9.74
CA MET A 108 -3.72 1.76 -9.76
C MET A 108 -4.48 2.86 -9.00
N VAL A 109 -5.81 2.95 -9.19
CA VAL A 109 -6.65 3.92 -8.45
C VAL A 109 -6.60 3.66 -6.95
N LEU A 110 -6.68 2.40 -6.53
CA LEU A 110 -6.55 2.02 -5.12
C LEU A 110 -5.18 2.40 -4.54
N TYR A 111 -4.13 2.32 -5.37
CA TYR A 111 -2.77 2.72 -4.99
C TYR A 111 -2.68 4.22 -4.72
N VAL A 112 -3.27 5.02 -5.60
CA VAL A 112 -3.33 6.49 -5.43
C VAL A 112 -4.02 6.87 -4.10
N ILE A 113 -5.10 6.16 -3.73
CA ILE A 113 -5.79 6.37 -2.45
C ILE A 113 -4.92 5.92 -1.26
N MET A 114 -4.20 4.82 -1.41
CA MET A 114 -3.26 4.31 -0.40
C MET A 114 -2.16 5.33 -0.09
N ASP A 115 -1.62 6.02 -1.10
CA ASP A 115 -0.52 6.99 -0.94
C ASP A 115 -0.88 8.13 0.03
N MET A 116 -2.16 8.49 0.17
CA MET A 116 -2.62 9.48 1.17
C MET A 116 -2.30 9.05 2.62
N GLY A 117 -2.23 7.74 2.87
CA GLY A 117 -1.91 7.17 4.17
C GLY A 117 -0.53 7.58 4.67
N PHE A 118 0.44 7.79 3.77
CA PHE A 118 1.77 8.28 4.14
C PHE A 118 1.72 9.72 4.65
N SER A 119 0.93 10.58 4.01
CA SER A 119 0.70 11.95 4.48
C SER A 119 0.07 11.97 5.88
N CYS A 120 -0.96 11.15 6.09
CA CYS A 120 -1.60 11.01 7.41
C CYS A 120 -0.66 10.39 8.46
N ALA A 121 0.19 9.44 8.08
CA ALA A 121 1.19 8.87 8.98
C ALA A 121 2.17 9.94 9.48
N LEU A 122 2.65 10.82 8.59
CA LEU A 122 3.54 11.92 8.96
C LEU A 122 2.83 12.95 9.87
N ILE A 123 1.54 13.21 9.65
CA ILE A 123 0.74 14.06 10.56
C ILE A 123 0.70 13.44 11.96
N TYR A 124 0.41 12.13 12.07
CA TYR A 124 0.43 11.43 13.36
C TYR A 124 1.82 11.41 14.03
N VAL A 125 2.88 11.29 13.25
CA VAL A 125 4.26 11.34 13.77
C VAL A 125 4.57 12.72 14.33
N ARG A 126 4.14 13.80 13.65
CA ARG A 126 4.31 15.17 14.13
C ARG A 126 3.50 15.42 15.40
N SER A 127 2.22 15.03 15.42
CA SER A 127 1.35 15.22 16.60
C SER A 127 1.79 14.39 17.81
N ALA A 128 2.60 13.35 17.62
CA ALA A 128 3.15 12.54 18.70
C ALA A 128 4.44 13.12 19.29
N ALA A 129 5.00 14.20 18.72
CA ALA A 129 6.18 14.83 19.29
C ALA A 129 5.81 15.67 20.52
N PRO A 130 6.49 15.49 21.67
CA PRO A 130 6.13 16.21 22.90
C PRO A 130 6.31 17.73 22.82
N ASN A 131 7.18 18.20 21.93
CA ASN A 131 7.44 19.61 21.69
C ASN A 131 8.15 19.80 20.35
N ARG A 132 8.23 21.06 19.88
CA ARG A 132 8.87 21.40 18.60
C ARG A 132 10.34 21.01 18.50
N ARG A 133 11.09 20.98 19.63
CA ARG A 133 12.51 20.59 19.64
C ARG A 133 12.69 19.09 19.40
N SER A 134 11.74 18.27 19.82
CA SER A 134 11.75 16.81 19.66
C SER A 134 11.20 16.33 18.31
N LEU A 135 10.59 17.19 17.49
CA LEU A 135 10.01 16.81 16.18
C LEU A 135 11.00 16.07 15.28
N GLY A 136 12.25 16.55 15.21
CA GLY A 136 13.30 15.91 14.43
C GLY A 136 13.61 14.50 14.93
N ALA A 137 13.71 14.31 16.25
CA ALA A 137 13.98 13.00 16.86
C ALA A 137 12.81 12.03 16.65
N THR A 138 11.56 12.47 16.86
CA THR A 138 10.37 11.65 16.63
C THR A 138 10.25 11.20 15.17
N ASN A 139 10.49 12.12 14.23
CA ASN A 139 10.51 11.77 12.80
C ASN A 139 11.67 10.83 12.46
N GLY A 140 12.86 11.06 13.03
CA GLY A 140 14.02 10.17 12.87
C GLY A 140 13.70 8.74 13.31
N LEU A 141 13.12 8.55 14.50
CA LEU A 141 12.69 7.23 14.99
C LEU A 141 11.65 6.57 14.08
N ALA A 142 10.68 7.35 13.60
CA ALA A 142 9.67 6.87 12.67
C ALA A 142 10.30 6.38 11.34
N GLN A 143 11.19 7.20 10.76
CA GLN A 143 11.85 6.87 9.50
C GLN A 143 12.83 5.71 9.65
N THR A 144 13.53 5.58 10.77
CA THR A 144 14.39 4.40 11.05
C THR A 144 13.55 3.12 11.06
N SER A 145 12.40 3.12 11.75
CA SER A 145 11.50 1.97 11.79
C SER A 145 11.00 1.59 10.40
N VAL A 146 10.60 2.59 9.61
CA VAL A 146 10.15 2.40 8.23
C VAL A 146 11.28 1.90 7.32
N SER A 147 12.51 2.39 7.52
CA SER A 147 13.67 2.00 6.72
C SER A 147 14.03 0.53 6.95
N VAL A 148 14.03 0.07 8.20
CA VAL A 148 14.22 -1.35 8.54
C VAL A 148 13.20 -2.23 7.82
N VAL A 149 11.93 -1.83 7.88
CA VAL A 149 10.84 -2.55 7.20
C VAL A 149 11.00 -2.53 5.68
N ARG A 150 11.40 -1.40 5.09
CA ARG A 150 11.63 -1.29 3.63
C ARG A 150 12.82 -2.10 3.16
N SER A 151 13.82 -2.33 4.02
CA SER A 151 14.95 -3.20 3.70
C SER A 151 14.55 -4.69 3.70
N ILE A 152 13.74 -5.12 4.66
CA ILE A 152 13.38 -6.54 4.84
C ILE A 152 12.14 -6.94 4.02
N GLY A 153 11.20 -6.02 3.81
CA GLY A 153 9.92 -6.26 3.15
C GLY A 153 10.02 -6.87 1.75
N PRO A 154 10.88 -6.37 0.85
CA PRO A 154 11.11 -6.98 -0.46
C PRO A 154 11.60 -8.41 -0.36
N ILE A 155 12.59 -8.68 0.49
CA ILE A 155 13.14 -10.03 0.66
C ILE A 155 12.04 -10.98 1.13
N ALA A 156 11.30 -10.62 2.19
CA ALA A 156 10.24 -11.45 2.73
C ALA A 156 9.12 -11.72 1.72
N SER A 157 8.63 -10.67 1.05
CA SER A 157 7.51 -10.79 0.10
C SER A 157 7.90 -11.54 -1.18
N THR A 158 9.08 -11.27 -1.75
CA THR A 158 9.54 -11.94 -2.98
C THR A 158 9.93 -13.39 -2.74
N SER A 159 10.56 -13.73 -1.62
CA SER A 159 10.79 -15.13 -1.23
C SER A 159 9.49 -15.87 -1.03
N LEU A 160 8.50 -15.26 -0.37
CA LEU A 160 7.18 -15.85 -0.20
C LEU A 160 6.47 -16.06 -1.54
N TYR A 161 6.57 -15.10 -2.47
CA TYR A 161 6.07 -15.25 -3.85
C TYR A 161 6.74 -16.42 -4.58
N ALA A 162 8.06 -16.51 -4.55
CA ALA A 162 8.81 -17.59 -5.17
C ALA A 162 8.40 -18.96 -4.62
N VAL A 163 8.35 -19.11 -3.28
CA VAL A 163 7.92 -20.36 -2.62
C VAL A 163 6.47 -20.70 -2.95
N SER A 164 5.58 -19.70 -3.03
CA SER A 164 4.18 -19.90 -3.40
C SER A 164 4.06 -20.52 -4.79
N LEU A 165 4.84 -20.02 -5.75
CA LEU A 165 4.86 -20.52 -7.13
C LEU A 165 5.55 -21.89 -7.26
N GLU A 166 6.74 -22.04 -6.68
CA GLU A 166 7.55 -23.26 -6.79
C GLU A 166 6.84 -24.48 -6.18
N LYS A 167 6.26 -24.30 -5.00
CA LYS A 167 5.52 -25.36 -4.30
C LYS A 167 4.04 -25.41 -4.69
N ASN A 168 3.60 -24.53 -5.60
CA ASN A 168 2.20 -24.40 -6.04
C ASN A 168 1.20 -24.34 -4.87
N ILE A 169 1.55 -23.60 -3.81
CA ILE A 169 0.73 -23.49 -2.61
C ILE A 169 -0.48 -22.62 -2.93
N ALA A 170 -1.69 -23.17 -2.71
CA ALA A 170 -2.95 -22.52 -3.07
C ALA A 170 -3.00 -22.05 -4.55
N GLY A 171 -2.47 -22.85 -5.48
CA GLY A 171 -2.46 -22.51 -6.91
C GLY A 171 -1.40 -21.47 -7.29
N GLY A 172 -0.44 -21.20 -6.42
CA GLY A 172 0.55 -20.12 -6.58
C GLY A 172 0.15 -18.80 -5.91
N TRP A 173 -1.02 -18.73 -5.27
CA TRP A 173 -1.56 -17.49 -4.71
C TRP A 173 -1.33 -17.31 -3.21
N PHE A 174 -0.61 -18.23 -2.56
CA PHE A 174 -0.40 -18.23 -1.11
C PHE A 174 0.16 -16.89 -0.57
N VAL A 175 1.13 -16.28 -1.26
CA VAL A 175 1.66 -14.96 -0.93
C VAL A 175 0.58 -13.88 -0.80
N TYR A 176 -0.41 -13.86 -1.69
CA TYR A 176 -1.47 -12.86 -1.67
C TYR A 176 -2.42 -13.10 -0.50
N ILE A 177 -2.72 -14.36 -0.17
CA ILE A 177 -3.52 -14.71 1.01
C ILE A 177 -2.84 -14.22 2.28
N VAL A 178 -1.53 -14.48 2.42
CA VAL A 178 -0.75 -14.00 3.56
C VAL A 178 -0.78 -12.46 3.65
N LEU A 179 -0.57 -11.76 2.53
CA LEU A 179 -0.58 -10.29 2.53
C LEU A 179 -1.96 -9.68 2.80
N VAL A 180 -3.05 -10.33 2.39
CA VAL A 180 -4.41 -9.95 2.78
C VAL A 180 -4.60 -10.09 4.29
N ILE A 181 -4.12 -11.19 4.90
CA ILE A 181 -4.17 -11.39 6.35
C ILE A 181 -3.35 -10.30 7.07
N VAL A 182 -2.13 -10.02 6.62
CA VAL A 182 -1.29 -8.95 7.18
C VAL A 182 -1.96 -7.58 7.03
N SER A 183 -2.68 -7.34 5.93
CA SER A 183 -3.47 -6.13 5.73
C SER A 183 -4.62 -6.02 6.73
N GLY A 184 -5.30 -7.14 7.03
CA GLY A 184 -6.31 -7.22 8.09
C GLY A 184 -5.74 -6.91 9.49
N LEU A 185 -4.54 -7.41 9.80
CA LEU A 185 -3.85 -7.10 11.05
C LEU A 185 -3.44 -5.62 11.11
N ALA A 186 -2.96 -5.05 10.00
CA ALA A 186 -2.64 -3.63 9.90
C ALA A 186 -3.90 -2.76 10.10
N LEU A 187 -5.03 -3.16 9.50
CA LEU A 187 -6.34 -2.54 9.72
C LEU A 187 -6.74 -2.57 11.19
N PHE A 188 -6.59 -3.71 11.86
CA PHE A 188 -6.87 -3.81 13.29
C PHE A 188 -5.99 -2.85 14.11
N ALA A 189 -4.70 -2.72 13.78
CA ALA A 189 -3.80 -1.77 14.43
C ALA A 189 -4.25 -0.30 14.29
N THR A 190 -5.00 0.04 13.23
CA THR A 190 -5.53 1.41 13.03
C THR A 190 -6.64 1.77 14.01
N VAL A 191 -7.32 0.78 14.62
CA VAL A 191 -8.39 1.01 15.62
C VAL A 191 -7.86 1.82 16.80
N TYR A 192 -6.61 1.54 17.19
CA TYR A 192 -5.89 2.20 18.29
C TYR A 192 -5.38 3.61 17.97
N LEU A 193 -5.54 4.11 16.74
CA LEU A 193 -5.16 5.49 16.42
C LEU A 193 -6.10 6.48 17.11
N PRO A 194 -5.59 7.60 17.65
CA PRO A 194 -6.44 8.63 18.24
C PRO A 194 -7.30 9.30 17.17
N LYS A 195 -8.54 9.66 17.55
CA LYS A 195 -9.52 10.33 16.67
C LYS A 195 -9.19 11.82 16.53
N THR A 196 -8.85 12.47 17.64
CA THR A 196 -8.39 13.86 17.72
C THR A 196 -6.87 13.88 17.86
N LEU A 197 -6.22 14.80 17.17
CA LEU A 197 -4.78 15.04 17.35
C LEU A 197 -4.56 15.84 18.62
N TRP A 198 -3.41 15.67 19.26
CA TRP A 198 -3.15 16.31 20.56
C TRP A 198 -3.16 17.84 20.48
N GLU A 199 -2.62 18.42 19.39
CA GLU A 199 -2.65 19.87 19.13
C GLU A 199 -4.09 20.40 19.03
N GLN A 200 -5.00 19.65 18.39
CA GLN A 200 -6.42 20.04 18.29
C GLN A 200 -7.15 19.88 19.62
N ALA A 201 -6.78 18.89 20.42
CA ALA A 201 -7.36 18.68 21.74
C ALA A 201 -6.91 19.75 22.76
N GLU A 202 -5.69 20.29 22.61
CA GLU A 202 -5.22 21.44 23.39
C GLU A 202 -5.93 22.73 22.97
N GLU A 203 -6.09 23.00 21.65
CA GLU A 203 -6.84 24.16 21.14
C GLU A 203 -8.34 24.10 21.47
N GLU A 204 -8.96 22.91 21.55
CA GLU A 204 -10.37 22.75 21.95
C GLU A 204 -10.59 22.85 23.48
N ALA A 205 -9.52 22.72 24.28
CA ALA A 205 -9.59 22.76 25.73
C ALA A 205 -9.31 24.16 26.32
N GLU A 206 -8.82 25.10 25.50
CA GLU A 206 -8.55 26.51 25.83
C GLU A 206 -9.74 27.42 25.47
#